data_AF-A0A968MT30-F1
#
_entry.id   AF-A0A968MT30-F1
#
_cell.length_a   1.000
_cell.length_b   1.000
_cell.length_c   1.000
_cell.angle_alpha   90.00
_cell.angle_beta   90.00
_cell.angle_gamma   90.00
#
_symmetry.space_group_name_H-M   'P 1'
#
loop_
_entity.id
_entity.type
_entity.pdbx_description
1 polymer ?
#
loop_
_entity_poly.entity_id
_entity_poly.type
_entity_poly.pdbx_seq_one_letter_code
_entity_poly.pdbx_strand_id
1 'polypeptide(L)'
;MKSLKQFLILAEVLLIFLIVGYIIYERLPEKEVENSAVLIQEMLVQSQNYRDYSLTEAFKIGRGGLEKAIRIKNDSLTAEFYLVLGKNLSFQGKNKEALPYFEKALEFSRKINYPRVNALL
;
A
#
# COMPACT_ATOMS: atom_id res chain seq x y z
N MET A 1 39.15 18.12 -36.45
CA MET A 1 39.11 17.70 -35.04
C MET A 1 37.98 18.46 -34.34
N LYS A 2 36.91 17.78 -33.90
CA LYS A 2 35.94 18.40 -32.98
C LYS A 2 36.70 18.82 -31.71
N SER A 3 36.47 20.03 -31.21
CA SER A 3 37.19 20.51 -30.02
C SER A 3 36.73 19.73 -28.79
N LEU A 4 37.62 19.53 -27.80
CA LEU A 4 37.30 18.85 -26.53
C LEU A 4 36.02 19.41 -25.88
N LYS A 5 35.76 20.71 -26.05
CA LYS A 5 34.54 21.40 -25.60
C LYS A 5 33.26 20.83 -26.24
N GLN A 6 33.28 20.49 -27.53
CA GLN A 6 32.13 19.90 -28.22
C GLN A 6 31.80 18.49 -27.70
N PHE A 7 32.81 17.71 -27.32
CA PHE A 7 32.61 16.41 -26.69
C PHE A 7 32.03 16.54 -25.28
N LEU A 8 32.51 17.50 -24.50
CA LEU A 8 32.00 17.76 -23.14
C LEU A 8 30.52 18.15 -23.17
N ILE A 9 30.16 19.09 -24.05
CA ILE A 9 28.77 19.53 -24.23
C ILE A 9 27.87 18.37 -24.66
N LEU A 10 28.34 17.52 -25.58
CA LEU A 10 27.57 16.36 -26.03
C LEU A 10 27.34 15.35 -24.89
N ALA A 11 28.34 15.11 -24.04
CA ALA A 11 28.22 14.22 -22.89
C ALA A 11 27.24 14.77 -21.84
N GLU A 12 27.27 16.08 -21.55
CA GLU A 12 26.32 16.74 -20.65
C GLU A 12 24.89 16.64 -21.16
N VAL A 13 24.67 16.90 -22.44
CA VAL A 13 23.34 16.78 -23.07
C VAL A 13 22.83 15.34 -22.99
N LEU A 14 23.70 14.35 -23.27
CA LEU A 14 23.32 12.94 -23.19
C LEU A 14 22.99 12.51 -21.76
N LEU A 15 23.74 13.00 -20.77
CA LEU A 15 23.47 12.76 -19.35
C LEU A 15 22.11 13.35 -18.94
N ILE A 16 21.78 14.56 -19.40
CA ILE A 16 20.47 15.18 -19.14
C ILE A 16 19.34 14.31 -19.71
N PHE A 17 19.46 13.81 -20.94
CA PHE A 17 18.46 12.92 -21.53
C PHE A 17 18.28 11.62 -20.74
N LEU A 18 19.37 11.02 -20.24
CA LEU A 18 19.29 9.83 -19.40
C LEU A 18 18.58 10.11 -18.06
N ILE A 19 18.90 11.24 -17.42
CA ILE A 19 18.26 11.64 -16.15
C ILE A 19 16.77 11.90 -16.36
N VAL A 20 16.39 12.66 -17.39
CA VAL A 20 15.00 12.96 -17.70
C VAL A 20 14.24 11.68 -18.07
N GLY A 21 14.84 10.81 -18.88
CA GLY A 21 14.27 9.51 -19.23
C GLY A 21 14.03 8.64 -17.99
N TYR A 22 14.97 8.61 -17.06
CA TYR A 22 14.83 7.90 -15.78
C TYR A 22 13.70 8.48 -14.92
N ILE A 23 13.61 9.81 -14.79
CA ILE A 23 12.54 10.46 -14.01
C ILE A 23 11.16 10.17 -14.62
N ILE A 24 11.04 10.17 -15.95
CA ILE A 24 9.79 9.83 -16.64
C ILE A 24 9.45 8.36 -16.40
N TYR A 25 10.43 7.46 -16.50
CA TYR A 25 10.26 6.04 -16.25
C TYR A 25 9.78 5.74 -14.82
N GLU A 26 10.37 6.38 -13.81
CA GLU A 26 9.94 6.26 -12.40
C GLU A 26 8.54 6.82 -12.13
N ARG A 27 8.07 7.77 -12.96
CA ARG A 27 6.72 8.35 -12.88
C ARG A 27 5.70 7.63 -13.75
N LEU A 28 6.05 6.51 -14.37
CA LEU A 28 5.07 5.70 -15.08
C LEU A 28 4.00 5.23 -14.09
N PRO A 29 2.70 5.33 -14.44
CA PRO A 29 1.61 5.00 -13.52
C PRO A 29 1.71 3.60 -12.91
N GLU A 30 2.21 2.62 -13.67
CA GLU A 30 2.38 1.25 -13.21
C GLU A 30 3.43 1.14 -12.10
N LYS A 31 4.54 1.88 -12.21
CA LYS A 31 5.58 1.96 -11.17
C LYS A 31 5.10 2.71 -9.93
N GLU A 32 4.32 3.77 -10.11
CA GLU A 32 3.70 4.50 -9.00
C GLU A 32 2.72 3.60 -8.22
N VAL A 33 1.92 2.80 -8.91
CA VAL A 33 1.01 1.81 -8.30
C VAL A 33 1.78 0.68 -7.62
N GLU A 34 2.83 0.14 -8.25
CA GLU A 34 3.69 -0.89 -7.66
C GLU A 34 4.37 -0.40 -6.37
N ASN A 35 5.02 0.77 -6.42
CA ASN A 35 5.65 1.39 -5.25
C ASN A 35 4.62 1.69 -4.15
N SER A 36 3.41 2.14 -4.54
CA SER A 36 2.31 2.35 -3.61
C SER A 36 1.86 1.03 -2.97
N ALA A 37 1.74 -0.05 -3.75
CA ALA A 37 1.33 -1.36 -3.25
C ALA A 37 2.35 -1.94 -2.27
N VAL A 38 3.65 -1.81 -2.53
CA VAL A 38 4.72 -2.24 -1.60
C VAL A 38 4.62 -1.48 -0.28
N LEU A 39 4.51 -0.15 -0.33
CA LEU A 39 4.35 0.66 0.88
C LEU A 39 3.08 0.29 1.65
N ILE A 40 1.99 0.01 0.95
CA ILE A 40 0.73 -0.41 1.57
C ILE A 40 0.90 -1.79 2.23
N GLN A 41 1.62 -2.73 1.60
CA GLN A 41 1.92 -4.04 2.19
C GLN A 41 2.76 -3.90 3.46
N GLU A 42 3.74 -3.00 3.49
CA GLU A 42 4.53 -2.71 4.68
C GLU A 42 3.65 -2.15 5.82
N MET A 43 2.74 -1.23 5.51
CA MET A 43 1.78 -0.70 6.48
C MET A 43 0.90 -1.82 7.04
N LEU A 44 0.48 -2.78 6.20
CA LEU A 44 -0.28 -3.94 6.66
C LEU A 44 0.53 -4.77 7.67
N VAL A 45 1.76 -5.13 7.32
CA VAL A 45 2.66 -5.91 8.19
C VAL A 45 2.91 -5.17 9.51
N GLN A 46 3.15 -3.86 9.46
CA GLN A 46 3.34 -3.03 10.66
C GLN A 46 2.08 -2.99 11.53
N SER A 47 0.91 -2.83 10.93
CA SER A 47 -0.36 -2.81 11.67
C SER A 47 -0.68 -4.14 12.37
N GLN A 48 -0.17 -5.25 11.85
CA GLN A 48 -0.32 -6.59 12.45
C GLN A 48 0.69 -6.86 13.56
N ASN A 49 1.91 -6.35 13.43
CA ASN A 49 3.04 -6.66 14.32
C ASN A 49 3.32 -5.59 15.39
N TYR A 50 2.54 -4.51 15.42
CA TYR A 50 2.75 -3.45 16.39
C TYR A 50 2.49 -3.94 17.82
N ARG A 51 3.52 -3.86 18.69
CA ARG A 51 3.48 -4.32 20.09
C ARG A 51 2.91 -3.27 21.05
N ASP A 52 2.04 -2.40 20.56
CA ASP A 52 1.31 -1.48 21.43
C ASP A 52 0.16 -2.27 22.07
N TYR A 53 0.21 -2.44 23.40
CA TYR A 53 -0.86 -3.11 24.15
C TYR A 53 -2.20 -2.39 24.02
N SER A 54 -2.20 -1.07 23.81
CA SER A 54 -3.42 -0.29 23.55
C SER A 54 -3.95 -0.45 22.14
N LEU A 55 -3.12 -1.01 21.23
CA LEU A 55 -3.42 -1.25 19.82
C LEU A 55 -3.81 0.03 19.03
N THR A 56 -3.54 1.22 19.58
CA THR A 56 -3.95 2.51 19.01
C THR A 56 -3.13 2.85 17.77
N GLU A 57 -1.81 2.66 17.84
CA GLU A 57 -0.93 2.95 16.69
C GLU A 57 -1.11 1.92 15.56
N ALA A 58 -1.29 0.65 15.90
CA ALA A 58 -1.67 -0.39 14.94
C ALA A 58 -2.96 0.00 14.18
N PHE A 59 -3.95 0.52 14.90
CA PHE A 59 -5.21 0.95 14.31
C PHE A 59 -5.03 2.16 13.38
N LYS A 60 -4.21 3.14 13.78
CA LYS A 60 -3.89 4.32 12.97
C LYS A 60 -3.17 3.95 11.68
N ILE A 61 -2.16 3.08 11.75
CA ILE A 61 -1.44 2.56 10.58
C ILE A 61 -2.40 1.79 9.67
N GLY A 62 -3.23 0.91 10.24
CA GLY A 62 -4.22 0.14 9.49
C GLY A 62 -5.22 1.03 8.75
N ARG A 63 -5.68 2.13 9.38
CA ARG A 63 -6.59 3.09 8.76
C ARG A 63 -5.92 3.81 7.58
N GLY A 64 -4.68 4.28 7.76
CA GLY A 64 -3.93 4.91 6.67
C GLY A 64 -3.64 3.94 5.51
N GLY A 65 -3.41 2.67 5.81
CA GLY A 65 -3.24 1.62 4.80
C GLY A 65 -4.52 1.35 4.02
N LEU A 66 -5.66 1.29 4.70
CA LEU A 66 -6.98 1.14 4.08
C LEU A 66 -7.29 2.27 3.09
N GLU A 67 -7.08 3.52 3.50
CA GLU A 67 -7.32 4.68 2.64
C GLU A 67 -6.51 4.62 1.34
N LYS A 68 -5.25 4.21 1.43
CA LYS A 68 -4.38 4.02 0.27
C LYS A 68 -4.81 2.84 -0.59
N ALA A 69 -5.15 1.70 0.01
CA ALA A 69 -5.61 0.51 -0.71
C ALA A 69 -6.87 0.79 -1.53
N ILE A 70 -7.83 1.53 -0.97
CA ILE A 70 -9.04 1.99 -1.68
C ILE A 70 -8.68 2.93 -2.83
N ARG A 71 -7.76 3.88 -2.61
CA ARG A 71 -7.33 4.84 -3.64
C ARG A 71 -6.75 4.14 -4.87
N ILE A 72 -5.95 3.10 -4.67
CA ILE A 72 -5.38 2.30 -5.76
C ILE A 72 -6.32 1.19 -6.26
N LYS A 73 -7.55 1.12 -5.74
CA LYS A 73 -8.57 0.12 -6.08
C LYS A 73 -8.09 -1.33 -5.93
N ASN A 74 -7.23 -1.57 -4.94
CA ASN A 74 -6.76 -2.92 -4.62
C ASN A 74 -7.72 -3.56 -3.61
N ASP A 75 -8.71 -4.29 -4.13
CA ASP A 75 -9.74 -4.95 -3.34
C ASP A 75 -9.18 -5.99 -2.35
N SER A 76 -8.07 -6.66 -2.69
CA SER A 76 -7.41 -7.64 -1.80
C SER A 76 -6.82 -6.97 -0.57
N LEU A 77 -6.00 -5.92 -0.76
CA LEU A 77 -5.44 -5.14 0.35
C LEU A 77 -6.55 -4.47 1.16
N THR A 78 -7.60 -3.99 0.48
CA THR A 78 -8.77 -3.39 1.13
C THR A 78 -9.43 -4.39 2.10
N ALA A 79 -9.66 -5.63 1.67
CA ALA A 79 -10.19 -6.68 2.55
C ALA A 79 -9.28 -6.97 3.75
N GLU A 80 -7.96 -7.05 3.54
CA GLU A 80 -6.99 -7.34 4.60
C GLU A 80 -6.92 -6.21 5.64
N PHE A 81 -6.99 -4.94 5.24
CA PHE A 81 -7.01 -3.83 6.20
C PHE A 81 -8.31 -3.77 7.00
N TYR A 82 -9.46 -4.04 6.38
CA TYR A 82 -10.71 -4.18 7.12
C TYR A 82 -10.59 -5.29 8.18
N LEU A 83 -10.00 -6.43 7.83
CA LEU A 83 -9.77 -7.52 8.78
C LEU A 83 -8.85 -7.10 9.94
N VAL A 84 -7.77 -6.36 9.66
CA VAL A 84 -6.84 -5.88 10.70
C VAL A 84 -7.54 -4.92 11.66
N LEU A 85 -8.31 -3.96 11.15
CA LEU A 85 -9.02 -2.99 11.99
C LEU A 85 -10.08 -3.67 12.88
N GLY A 86 -10.81 -4.65 12.32
CA GLY A 86 -11.75 -5.47 13.09
C GLY A 86 -11.06 -6.26 14.20
N LYS A 87 -9.95 -6.96 13.89
CA LYS A 87 -9.15 -7.70 14.89
C LYS A 87 -8.64 -6.79 15.99
N ASN A 88 -8.12 -5.62 15.61
CA ASN A 88 -7.59 -4.65 16.54
C ASN A 88 -8.66 -4.19 17.56
N LEU A 89 -9.85 -3.80 17.08
CA LEU A 89 -10.96 -3.42 17.96
C LEU A 89 -11.47 -4.60 18.81
N SER A 90 -11.52 -5.80 18.24
CA SER A 90 -11.94 -7.00 18.97
C SER A 90 -10.96 -7.34 20.10
N PHE A 91 -9.65 -7.21 19.87
CA PHE A 91 -8.64 -7.39 20.92
C PHE A 91 -8.71 -6.33 22.01
N GLN A 92 -9.20 -5.12 21.71
CA GLN A 92 -9.54 -4.11 22.72
C GLN A 92 -10.87 -4.38 23.45
N GLY A 93 -11.56 -5.49 23.15
CA GLY A 93 -12.88 -5.81 23.69
C GLY A 93 -14.04 -5.05 23.04
N LYS A 94 -13.78 -4.21 22.04
CA LYS A 94 -14.77 -3.37 21.34
C LYS A 94 -15.45 -4.14 20.21
N ASN A 95 -16.04 -5.29 20.53
CA ASN A 95 -16.60 -6.21 19.54
C ASN A 95 -17.73 -5.59 18.70
N LYS A 96 -18.55 -4.70 19.28
CA LYS A 96 -19.59 -3.98 18.53
C LYS A 96 -19.02 -3.05 17.45
N GLU A 97 -17.89 -2.40 17.74
CA GLU A 97 -17.20 -1.53 16.79
C GLU A 97 -16.41 -2.35 15.76
N ALA A 98 -15.96 -3.55 16.12
CA ALA A 98 -15.23 -4.45 15.22
C ALA A 98 -16.12 -5.06 14.12
N LEU A 99 -17.38 -5.39 14.44
CA LEU A 99 -18.32 -6.05 13.54
C LEU A 99 -18.42 -5.43 12.14
N PRO A 100 -18.66 -4.10 11.98
CA PRO A 100 -18.76 -3.51 10.64
C PRO A 100 -17.46 -3.64 9.81
N TYR A 101 -16.29 -3.71 10.46
CA TYR A 101 -15.03 -3.94 9.74
C TYR A 101 -14.95 -5.39 9.22
N PHE A 102 -15.40 -6.38 10.01
CA PHE A 102 -15.47 -7.76 9.54
C PHE A 102 -16.47 -7.95 8.39
N GLU A 103 -17.63 -7.31 8.47
CA GLU A 103 -18.63 -7.32 7.40
C GLU A 103 -18.06 -6.76 6.09
N LYS A 104 -17.32 -5.64 6.17
CA LYS A 104 -16.64 -5.07 5.01
C LYS A 104 -15.54 -5.98 4.47
N ALA A 105 -14.72 -6.59 5.34
CA ALA A 105 -13.71 -7.55 4.89
C ALA A 105 -14.35 -8.72 4.12
N LEU A 106 -15.49 -9.22 4.59
CA LEU A 106 -16.25 -10.29 3.94
C LEU A 106 -16.84 -9.87 2.59
N GLU A 107 -17.39 -8.65 2.50
CA GLU A 107 -17.91 -8.07 1.26
C GLU A 107 -16.82 -8.05 0.16
N PHE A 108 -15.64 -7.51 0.47
CA PHE A 108 -14.53 -7.45 -0.48
C PHE A 108 -13.97 -8.83 -0.82
N SER A 109 -13.86 -9.73 0.17
CA SER A 109 -13.40 -11.10 -0.09
C SER A 109 -14.33 -11.87 -1.03
N ARG A 110 -15.65 -11.68 -0.90
CA ARG A 110 -16.64 -12.28 -1.80
C ARG A 110 -16.50 -11.72 -3.22
N LYS A 111 -16.28 -10.40 -3.35
CA LYS A 111 -16.09 -9.73 -4.64
C LYS A 111 -14.90 -10.28 -5.43
N ILE A 112 -13.77 -10.52 -4.77
CA ILE A 112 -12.54 -10.99 -5.43
C ILE A 112 -12.41 -12.52 -5.47
N ASN A 113 -13.45 -13.25 -5.02
CA ASN A 113 -13.45 -14.70 -4.88
C ASN A 113 -12.22 -15.22 -4.10
N TYR A 114 -11.81 -14.50 -3.04
CA TYR A 114 -10.64 -14.85 -2.23
C TYR A 114 -10.97 -16.03 -1.32
N PRO A 115 -10.26 -17.17 -1.39
CA PRO A 115 -10.55 -18.34 -0.56
C PRO A 115 -10.29 -18.15 0.95
N ARG A 116 -9.60 -17.09 1.37
CA ARG A 116 -9.05 -16.98 2.72
C ARG A 116 -10.03 -16.51 3.81
N VAL A 117 -11.12 -15.83 3.46
CA VAL A 117 -12.10 -15.32 4.46
C VAL A 117 -13.20 -16.34 4.79
N ASN A 118 -13.44 -17.33 3.93
CA ASN A 118 -14.39 -18.41 4.23
C ASN A 118 -13.93 -19.35 5.36
N ALA A 119 -12.69 -19.21 5.86
CA ALA A 119 -12.14 -20.04 6.94
C ALA A 119 -12.20 -19.39 8.33
N LEU A 120 -12.78 -18.19 8.47
CA LEU A 120 -12.85 -17.44 9.73
C LEU A 120 -14.29 -17.25 10.27
N LEU A 121 -15.28 -17.86 9.61
CA LEU A 121 -16.64 -18.09 10.12
C LEU A 121 -16.83 -19.59 10.36
#